data_AF-A0A9P5PI43-F1
#
_entry.id   AF-A0A9P5PI43-F1
#
_cell.length_a   1.000
_cell.length_b   1.000
_cell.length_c   1.000
_cell.angle_alpha   90.00
_cell.angle_beta   90.00
_cell.angle_gamma   90.00
#
_symmetry.space_group_name_H-M   'P 1'
#
loop_
_entity.id
_entity.type
_entity.pdbx_description
1 polymer ?
#
loop_
_entity_poly.entity_id
_entity_poly.type
_entity_poly.pdbx_seq_one_letter_code
_entity_poly.pdbx_strand_id
1 'polypeptide(L)'
;MPEKIKLFMPSELDNHSVRNAACAGKIWEQEGQLRQGEAIDALNTVRQGLRARTLTNNFKLKNVTGQRHNTRAQGVLRQIDLGINSNKIRYRYARNALFRLWGHGDWEKKLQILRDGDVRGLNERALNTEELAQEEFLRERGLLNELQGAGFASPGVAVVAGDTGKRTLSWIWYDMSIDPEDPEFQDGM
;
A
#
# COMPACT_ATOMS: atom_id res chain seq x y z
N MET A 1 10.66 37.20 -13.96
CA MET A 1 9.63 36.53 -14.79
C MET A 1 8.70 35.77 -13.86
N PRO A 2 7.38 35.91 -14.03
CA PRO A 2 6.38 35.33 -13.11
C PRO A 2 6.43 33.79 -13.02
N GLU A 3 7.08 33.13 -13.97
CA GLU A 3 7.22 31.67 -14.06
C GLU A 3 8.12 31.03 -12.98
N LYS A 4 8.89 31.82 -12.21
CA LYS A 4 9.79 31.29 -11.16
C LYS A 4 9.23 31.42 -9.75
N ILE A 5 7.99 31.89 -9.59
CA ILE A 5 7.38 32.08 -8.28
C ILE A 5 6.88 30.73 -7.79
N LYS A 6 7.36 30.29 -6.62
CA LYS A 6 6.88 29.07 -5.99
C LYS A 6 5.42 29.25 -5.59
N LEU A 7 4.54 28.45 -6.18
CA LEU A 7 3.14 28.37 -5.80
C LEU A 7 3.04 27.50 -4.54
N PHE A 8 2.33 28.00 -3.54
CA PHE A 8 2.06 27.27 -2.31
C PHE A 8 0.63 26.73 -2.34
N MET A 9 0.45 25.50 -1.83
CA MET A 9 -0.89 25.01 -1.54
C MET A 9 -1.36 25.48 -0.16
N PRO A 10 -2.69 25.58 0.08
CA PRO A 10 -3.21 25.90 1.41
C PRO A 10 -2.69 24.95 2.50
N SER A 11 -2.51 23.66 2.20
CA SER A 11 -1.90 22.68 3.12
C SER A 11 -0.40 22.89 3.43
N GLU A 12 0.30 23.75 2.70
CA GLU A 12 1.69 24.14 2.98
C GLU A 12 1.79 25.37 3.90
N LEU A 13 0.66 26.02 4.20
CA LEU A 13 0.58 27.15 5.11
C LEU A 13 0.20 26.66 6.51
N ASP A 14 1.05 26.92 7.50
CA ASP A 14 0.87 26.37 8.86
C ASP A 14 -0.27 27.04 9.64
N ASN A 15 -0.46 28.35 9.47
CA ASN A 15 -1.42 29.12 10.28
C ASN A 15 -2.79 29.23 9.60
N HIS A 16 -3.85 28.85 10.32
CA HIS A 16 -5.23 29.01 9.86
C HIS A 16 -5.60 30.47 9.56
N SER A 17 -5.09 31.43 10.35
CA SER A 17 -5.29 32.86 10.08
C SER A 17 -4.63 33.31 8.78
N VAL A 18 -3.41 32.84 8.51
CA VAL A 18 -2.66 33.11 7.27
C VAL A 18 -3.35 32.46 6.08
N ARG A 19 -3.88 31.25 6.23
CA ARG A 19 -4.68 30.57 5.20
C ARG A 19 -5.93 31.37 4.84
N ASN A 20 -6.69 31.85 5.81
CA ASN A 20 -7.88 32.65 5.54
C ASN A 20 -7.57 34.03 4.95
N ALA A 21 -6.41 34.61 5.24
CA ALA A 21 -5.99 35.89 4.69
C ALA A 21 -5.41 35.77 3.27
N ALA A 22 -4.66 34.71 2.99
CA ALA A 22 -3.95 34.51 1.71
C ALA A 22 -4.78 33.75 0.68
N CYS A 23 -5.60 32.77 1.10
CA CYS A 23 -6.47 32.03 0.21
C CYS A 23 -7.80 32.76 0.06
N ALA A 24 -8.26 32.93 -1.18
CA ALA A 24 -9.58 33.50 -1.44
C ALA A 24 -10.67 32.56 -0.91
N GLY A 25 -11.53 33.03 0.01
CA GLY A 25 -12.66 32.25 0.51
C GLY A 25 -12.29 30.89 1.13
N LYS A 26 -13.21 29.93 1.05
CA LYS A 26 -13.11 28.60 1.69
C LYS A 26 -12.28 27.57 0.88
N ILE A 27 -11.29 28.01 0.11
CA ILE A 27 -10.48 27.11 -0.74
C ILE A 27 -9.77 26.03 0.08
N TRP A 28 -9.31 26.34 1.29
CA TRP A 28 -8.66 25.36 2.16
C TRP A 28 -9.61 24.24 2.60
N GLU A 29 -10.91 24.52 2.75
CA GLU A 29 -11.94 23.53 3.09
C GLU A 29 -12.16 22.58 1.92
N GLN A 30 -12.22 23.13 0.69
CA GLN A 30 -12.30 22.36 -0.55
C GLN A 30 -11.05 21.49 -0.78
N GLU A 31 -9.86 22.03 -0.51
CA GLU A 31 -8.63 21.21 -0.53
C GLU A 31 -8.75 20.06 0.46
N GLY A 32 -9.22 20.31 1.69
CA GLY A 32 -9.43 19.27 2.69
C GLY A 32 -10.31 18.13 2.16
N GLN A 33 -11.47 18.45 1.58
CA GLN A 33 -12.35 17.44 0.99
C GLN A 33 -11.68 16.67 -0.15
N LEU A 34 -10.95 17.36 -1.03
CA LEU A 34 -10.22 16.73 -2.13
C LEU A 34 -9.14 15.77 -1.60
N ARG A 35 -8.39 16.18 -0.58
CA ARG A 35 -7.35 15.34 0.05
C ARG A 35 -7.94 14.13 0.76
N GLN A 36 -9.12 14.26 1.34
CA GLN A 36 -9.85 13.13 1.93
C GLN A 36 -10.21 12.10 0.86
N GLY A 37 -10.79 12.53 -0.26
CA GLY A 37 -11.06 11.67 -1.41
C GLY A 37 -9.79 11.01 -1.93
N GLU A 38 -8.73 11.80 -2.15
CA GLU A 38 -7.43 11.30 -2.61
C GLU A 38 -6.84 10.22 -1.68
N ALA A 39 -6.93 10.41 -0.36
CA ALA A 39 -6.45 9.42 0.60
C ALA A 39 -7.30 8.13 0.55
N ILE A 40 -8.62 8.23 0.45
CA ILE A 40 -9.51 7.07 0.35
C ILE A 40 -9.22 6.28 -0.95
N ASP A 41 -9.12 6.98 -2.08
CA ASP A 41 -8.85 6.36 -3.38
C ASP A 41 -7.47 5.71 -3.43
N ALA A 42 -6.45 6.38 -2.88
CA ALA A 42 -5.10 5.82 -2.80
C ALA A 42 -5.08 4.56 -1.93
N LEU A 43 -5.78 4.56 -0.78
CA LEU A 43 -5.88 3.39 0.09
C LEU A 43 -6.61 2.22 -0.59
N ASN A 44 -7.71 2.50 -1.29
CA ASN A 44 -8.43 1.50 -2.08
C ASN A 44 -7.56 0.91 -3.19
N THR A 45 -6.78 1.75 -3.87
CA THR A 45 -5.82 1.30 -4.88
C THR A 45 -4.74 0.41 -4.28
N VAL A 46 -4.23 0.73 -3.09
CA VAL A 46 -3.29 -0.13 -2.35
C VAL A 46 -3.93 -1.49 -2.04
N ARG A 47 -5.17 -1.52 -1.51
CA ARG A 47 -5.91 -2.77 -1.24
C ARG A 47 -6.08 -3.61 -2.50
N GLN A 48 -6.47 -3.00 -3.62
CA GLN A 48 -6.62 -3.68 -4.90
C GLN A 48 -5.29 -4.24 -5.41
N GLY A 49 -4.20 -3.48 -5.32
CA GLY A 49 -2.86 -3.94 -5.67
C GLY A 49 -2.42 -5.13 -4.82
N LEU A 50 -2.68 -5.12 -3.52
CA LEU A 50 -2.37 -6.25 -2.62
C LEU A 50 -3.15 -7.52 -2.99
N ARG A 51 -4.43 -7.38 -3.34
CA ARG A 51 -5.25 -8.50 -3.86
C ARG A 51 -4.70 -9.02 -5.19
N ALA A 52 -4.40 -8.13 -6.13
CA ALA A 52 -3.83 -8.47 -7.43
C ALA A 52 -2.51 -9.23 -7.27
N ARG A 53 -1.60 -8.75 -6.43
CA ARG A 53 -0.32 -9.42 -6.13
C ARG A 53 -0.54 -10.84 -5.58
N THR A 54 -1.45 -10.99 -4.63
CA THR A 54 -1.81 -12.30 -4.04
C THR A 54 -2.33 -13.26 -5.12
N LEU A 55 -3.22 -12.77 -5.99
CA LEU A 55 -3.79 -13.57 -7.09
C LEU A 55 -2.74 -13.93 -8.15
N THR A 56 -1.94 -12.96 -8.59
CA THR A 56 -0.87 -13.17 -9.57
C THR A 56 0.19 -14.13 -9.03
N ASN A 57 0.50 -14.07 -7.74
CA ASN A 57 1.43 -15.00 -7.12
C ASN A 57 0.88 -16.43 -7.12
N ASN A 58 -0.34 -16.63 -6.64
CA ASN A 58 -1.03 -17.92 -6.73
C ASN A 58 -1.09 -18.48 -8.16
N PHE A 59 -1.35 -17.61 -9.13
CA PHE A 59 -1.36 -17.99 -10.54
C PHE A 59 0.02 -18.43 -11.03
N LYS A 60 1.09 -17.69 -10.66
CA LYS A 60 2.49 -18.03 -10.96
C LYS A 60 2.83 -19.41 -10.39
N LEU A 61 2.57 -19.64 -9.10
CA LEU A 61 2.89 -20.90 -8.41
C LEU A 61 2.22 -22.11 -9.08
N LYS A 62 0.98 -21.96 -9.56
CA LYS A 62 0.20 -23.07 -10.13
C LYS A 62 0.43 -23.32 -11.62
N ASN A 63 0.66 -22.28 -12.41
CA ASN A 63 0.56 -22.37 -13.87
C ASN A 63 1.84 -22.01 -14.63
N VAL A 64 2.80 -21.34 -13.99
CA VAL A 64 3.99 -20.84 -14.69
C VAL A 64 5.10 -21.86 -14.62
N THR A 65 5.36 -22.52 -15.74
CA THR A 65 6.50 -23.43 -15.92
C THR A 65 7.49 -22.87 -16.96
N GLY A 66 8.77 -23.12 -16.74
CA GLY A 66 9.86 -22.66 -17.61
C GLY A 66 10.27 -21.19 -17.40
N GLN A 67 11.48 -20.87 -17.83
CA GLN A 67 12.16 -19.60 -17.53
C GLN A 67 11.46 -18.36 -18.11
N ARG A 68 11.12 -18.39 -19.41
CA ARG A 68 10.54 -17.22 -20.10
C ARG A 68 9.21 -16.75 -19.48
N HIS A 69 8.33 -17.69 -19.13
CA HIS A 69 7.05 -17.38 -18.51
C HIS A 69 7.24 -16.87 -17.07
N ASN A 70 8.24 -17.38 -16.34
CA ASN A 70 8.60 -16.90 -15.01
C ASN A 70 9.08 -15.44 -15.06
N THR A 71 10.00 -15.09 -15.96
CA THR A 71 10.46 -13.70 -16.12
C THR A 71 9.31 -12.75 -16.45
N ARG A 72 8.36 -13.16 -17.30
CA ARG A 72 7.18 -12.34 -17.61
C ARG A 72 6.27 -12.16 -16.39
N ALA A 73 5.99 -13.24 -15.65
CA ALA A 73 5.18 -13.18 -14.43
C ALA A 73 5.81 -12.30 -13.36
N GLN A 74 7.14 -12.37 -13.20
CA GLN A 74 7.92 -11.50 -12.32
C GLN A 74 7.84 -10.03 -12.74
N GLY A 75 7.88 -9.74 -14.05
CA GLY A 75 7.68 -8.37 -14.56
C GLY A 75 6.31 -7.80 -14.18
N VAL A 76 5.25 -8.60 -14.24
CA VAL A 76 3.89 -8.20 -13.83
C VAL A 76 3.83 -7.94 -12.32
N LEU A 77 4.38 -8.84 -11.50
CA LEU A 77 4.43 -8.66 -10.04
C LEU A 77 5.16 -7.35 -9.66
N ARG A 78 6.31 -7.09 -10.29
CA ARG A 78 7.05 -5.84 -10.08
C ARG A 78 6.23 -4.61 -10.42
N GLN A 79 5.46 -4.65 -11.51
CA GLN A 79 4.60 -3.52 -11.89
C GLN A 79 3.51 -3.27 -10.85
N ILE A 80 2.94 -4.34 -10.30
CA ILE A 80 1.95 -4.25 -9.21
C ILE A 80 2.60 -3.63 -7.97
N ASP A 81 3.80 -4.08 -7.58
CA ASP A 81 4.52 -3.55 -6.41
C ASP A 81 4.87 -2.06 -6.56
N LEU A 82 5.30 -1.63 -7.75
CA LEU A 82 5.52 -0.21 -8.04
C LEU A 82 4.24 0.60 -7.90
N GLY A 83 3.11 0.06 -8.37
CA GLY A 83 1.79 0.68 -8.22
C GLY A 83 1.37 0.80 -6.74
N ILE A 84 1.57 -0.26 -5.94
CA ILE A 84 1.30 -0.25 -4.50
C ILE A 84 2.16 0.83 -3.81
N ASN A 85 3.47 0.87 -4.09
CA ASN A 85 4.37 1.82 -3.45
C ASN A 85 4.05 3.28 -3.83
N SER A 86 3.74 3.54 -5.09
CA SER A 86 3.32 4.86 -5.56
C SER A 86 2.06 5.34 -4.83
N ASN A 87 1.03 4.48 -4.73
CA ASN A 87 -0.21 4.84 -4.04
C ASN A 87 -0.05 4.94 -2.51
N LYS A 88 0.84 4.14 -1.91
CA LYS A 88 1.23 4.29 -0.50
C LYS A 88 1.86 5.66 -0.22
N ILE A 89 2.74 6.15 -1.08
CA ILE A 89 3.33 7.50 -0.96
C ILE A 89 2.24 8.55 -1.11
N ARG A 90 1.37 8.41 -2.12
CA ARG A 90 0.24 9.31 -2.36
C ARG A 90 -0.70 9.39 -1.16
N TYR A 91 -1.03 8.26 -0.56
CA TYR A 91 -1.82 8.17 0.66
C TYR A 91 -1.19 8.97 1.81
N ARG A 92 0.10 8.73 2.08
CA ARG A 92 0.83 9.42 3.15
C ARG A 92 0.87 10.93 2.93
N TYR A 93 1.08 11.36 1.68
CA TYR A 93 1.08 12.76 1.31
C TYR A 93 -0.29 13.41 1.55
N ALA A 94 -1.37 12.80 1.03
CA ALA A 94 -2.72 13.29 1.21
C ALA A 94 -3.14 13.34 2.69
N ARG A 95 -2.80 12.30 3.47
CA ARG A 95 -3.05 12.27 4.92
C ARG A 95 -2.30 13.37 5.66
N ASN A 96 -1.05 13.63 5.31
CA ASN A 96 -0.27 14.70 5.95
C ASN A 96 -0.83 16.09 5.60
N ALA A 97 -1.27 16.29 4.37
CA ALA A 97 -1.95 17.53 3.97
C ALA A 97 -3.27 17.72 4.74
N LEU A 98 -4.09 16.67 4.87
CA LEU A 98 -5.29 16.68 5.71
C LEU A 98 -4.98 17.06 7.16
N PHE A 99 -3.94 16.44 7.72
CA PHE A 99 -3.52 16.70 9.09
C PHE A 99 -3.14 18.17 9.30
N ARG A 100 -2.46 18.81 8.35
CA ARG A 100 -2.13 20.24 8.42
C ARG A 100 -3.35 21.14 8.29
N LEU A 101 -4.36 20.72 7.52
CA LEU A 101 -5.57 21.51 7.28
C LEU A 101 -6.56 21.42 8.43
N TRP A 102 -6.89 20.20 8.88
CA TRP A 102 -7.94 19.94 9.87
C TRP A 102 -7.42 19.67 11.28
N GLY A 103 -6.14 19.30 11.43
CA GLY A 103 -5.58 18.86 12.70
C GLY A 103 -6.10 17.48 13.12
N HIS A 104 -5.98 17.18 14.41
CA HIS A 104 -6.51 15.95 15.00
C HIS A 104 -8.04 15.94 15.02
N GLY A 105 -8.65 14.80 14.72
CA GLY A 105 -10.09 14.64 14.75
C GLY A 105 -10.55 13.22 14.41
N ASP A 106 -11.87 13.01 14.38
CA ASP A 106 -12.47 11.68 14.13
C ASP A 106 -12.11 11.08 12.78
N TRP A 107 -11.75 11.91 11.80
CA TRP A 107 -11.31 11.47 10.49
C TRP A 107 -10.05 10.57 10.56
N GLU A 108 -9.20 10.72 11.59
CA GLU A 108 -8.01 9.88 11.80
C GLU A 108 -8.38 8.42 12.12
N LYS A 109 -9.58 8.16 12.66
CA LYS A 109 -10.08 6.79 12.91
C LYS A 109 -10.27 6.04 11.59
N LYS A 110 -10.73 6.74 10.55
CA LYS A 110 -10.95 6.20 9.20
C LYS A 110 -9.66 6.19 8.36
N LEU A 111 -8.83 7.22 8.52
CA LEU A 111 -7.58 7.40 7.77
C LEU A 111 -6.38 7.39 8.73
N GLN A 112 -5.97 6.19 9.13
CA GLN A 112 -4.87 5.98 10.08
C GLN A 112 -3.48 6.14 9.43
N ILE A 113 -2.45 6.23 10.25
CA ILE A 113 -1.07 6.28 9.76
C ILE A 113 -0.74 4.94 9.09
N LEU A 114 -0.46 4.97 7.80
CA LEU A 114 -0.06 3.79 7.04
C LEU A 114 1.43 3.50 7.26
N ARG A 115 1.76 2.51 8.11
CA ARG A 115 3.13 2.03 8.31
C ARG A 115 3.51 1.01 7.23
N ASP A 116 4.80 0.77 7.05
CA ASP A 116 5.26 -0.22 6.07
C ASP A 116 4.75 -1.63 6.42
N GLY A 117 4.67 -1.96 7.71
CA GLY A 117 4.10 -3.21 8.19
C GLY A 117 2.58 -3.33 7.98
N ASP A 118 1.87 -2.24 7.70
CA ASP A 118 0.43 -2.30 7.45
C ASP A 118 0.11 -2.67 5.99
N VAL A 119 1.06 -2.46 5.07
CA VAL A 119 0.91 -2.74 3.63
C VAL A 119 1.15 -4.24 3.39
N ARG A 120 0.21 -5.06 3.87
CA ARG A 120 0.28 -6.52 3.74
C ARG A 120 -1.03 -7.08 3.22
N GLY A 121 -0.93 -8.06 2.33
CA GLY A 121 -2.07 -8.82 1.82
C GLY A 121 -2.63 -9.78 2.87
N LEU A 122 -3.92 -10.12 2.75
CA LEU A 122 -4.65 -11.00 3.69
C LEU A 122 -3.95 -12.35 3.91
N ASN A 123 -3.37 -12.93 2.85
CA ASN A 123 -2.71 -14.25 2.85
C ASN A 123 -1.21 -14.19 2.51
N GLU A 124 -0.59 -13.02 2.59
CA GLU A 124 0.76 -12.82 2.06
C GLU A 124 1.84 -13.64 2.80
N ARG A 125 1.71 -13.86 4.11
CA ARG A 125 2.69 -14.65 4.87
C ARG A 125 2.74 -16.12 4.45
N ALA A 126 1.60 -16.73 4.09
CA ALA A 126 1.54 -18.11 3.61
C ALA A 126 2.14 -18.24 2.19
N LEU A 127 1.87 -17.25 1.33
CA LEU A 127 2.48 -17.17 0.01
C LEU A 127 4.01 -17.03 0.09
N ASN A 128 4.51 -16.18 0.99
CA ASN A 128 5.95 -15.96 1.14
C ASN A 128 6.66 -17.24 1.62
N THR A 129 6.06 -18.04 2.51
CA THR A 129 6.66 -19.31 2.94
C THR A 129 6.72 -20.34 1.83
N GLU A 130 5.67 -20.41 0.99
CA GLU A 130 5.64 -21.31 -0.16
C GLU A 130 6.65 -20.88 -1.23
N GLU A 131 6.78 -19.58 -1.49
CA GLU A 131 7.78 -19.04 -2.41
C GLU A 131 9.20 -19.30 -1.94
N LEU A 132 9.51 -19.06 -0.66
CA LEU A 132 10.84 -19.35 -0.10
C LEU A 132 11.18 -20.83 -0.21
N ALA A 133 10.24 -21.72 0.10
CA ALA A 133 10.45 -23.17 -0.04
C ALA A 133 10.68 -23.57 -1.50
N GLN A 134 9.98 -22.95 -2.45
CA GLN A 134 10.21 -23.19 -3.87
C GLN A 134 11.57 -22.65 -4.35
N GLU A 135 11.96 -21.45 -3.93
CA GLU A 135 13.28 -20.90 -4.26
C GLU A 135 14.40 -21.75 -3.67
N GLU A 136 14.29 -22.16 -2.41
CA GLU A 136 15.25 -23.08 -1.77
C GLU A 136 15.33 -24.42 -2.52
N PHE A 137 14.18 -25.01 -2.87
CA PHE A 137 14.15 -26.24 -3.66
C PHE A 137 14.82 -26.08 -5.03
N LEU A 138 14.61 -24.96 -5.72
CA LEU A 138 15.28 -24.65 -6.99
C LEU A 138 16.78 -24.40 -6.80
N ARG A 139 17.19 -23.85 -5.64
CA ARG A 139 18.59 -23.59 -5.28
C ARG A 139 19.34 -24.90 -5.04
N GLU A 140 18.75 -25.79 -4.26
CA GLU A 140 19.30 -27.12 -3.97
C GLU A 140 19.51 -27.94 -5.24
N ARG A 141 18.63 -27.76 -6.24
CA ARG A 141 18.71 -28.44 -7.52
C ARG A 141 19.65 -27.78 -8.54
N GLY A 142 20.32 -26.69 -8.17
CA GLY A 142 21.27 -25.95 -9.03
C GLY A 142 20.64 -25.15 -10.17
N LEU A 143 19.30 -25.06 -10.24
CA LEU A 143 18.56 -24.43 -11.33
C LEU A 143 18.37 -22.91 -11.15
N LEU A 144 18.65 -22.35 -9.96
CA LEU A 144 18.54 -20.90 -9.73
C LEU A 144 19.57 -20.08 -10.51
N ASN A 145 20.81 -20.57 -10.64
CA ASN A 145 21.89 -19.83 -11.32
C ASN A 145 21.58 -19.60 -12.81
N GLU A 146 20.88 -20.53 -13.47
CA GLU A 146 20.47 -20.38 -14.88
C GLU A 146 19.32 -19.38 -15.06
N LEU A 147 18.45 -19.23 -14.04
CA LEU A 147 17.36 -18.25 -14.03
C LEU A 147 17.86 -16.82 -13.73
N GLN A 148 18.97 -16.69 -13.00
CA GLN A 148 19.53 -15.43 -12.51
C GLN A 148 20.60 -14.80 -13.43
N GLY A 149 21.02 -15.47 -14.50
CA GLY A 149 22.06 -15.02 -15.44
C GLY A 149 21.77 -13.72 -16.23
N ALA A 150 20.61 -13.08 -16.01
CA ALA A 150 20.32 -11.72 -16.45
C ALA A 150 20.25 -10.79 -15.22
N GLY A 151 21.36 -10.11 -14.93
CA GLY A 151 21.61 -9.38 -13.68
C GLY A 151 20.50 -8.43 -13.21
N PHE A 152 19.60 -8.93 -12.37
CA PHE A 152 18.63 -8.12 -11.64
C PHE A 152 18.58 -8.57 -10.19
N ALA A 153 19.19 -7.78 -9.31
CA ALA A 153 18.92 -7.84 -7.89
C ALA A 153 17.45 -7.43 -7.68
N SER A 154 16.62 -8.35 -7.17
CA SER A 154 15.31 -7.98 -6.63
C SER A 154 15.51 -6.97 -5.50
N PRO A 155 14.98 -5.74 -5.60
CA PRO A 155 14.91 -4.87 -4.45
C PRO A 155 14.05 -5.58 -3.40
N GLY A 156 14.65 -5.86 -2.25
CA GLY A 156 14.14 -6.77 -1.25
C GLY A 156 12.68 -6.56 -0.90
N VAL A 157 11.90 -7.63 -1.03
CA VAL A 157 10.81 -7.89 -0.09
C VAL A 157 11.50 -8.07 1.26
N ALA A 158 11.53 -7.02 2.08
CA ALA A 158 12.02 -7.13 3.43
C ALA A 158 11.16 -8.14 4.18
N VAL A 159 11.68 -9.35 4.37
CA VAL A 159 11.10 -10.38 5.22
C VAL A 159 11.25 -9.88 6.66
N VAL A 160 10.27 -9.11 7.13
CA VAL A 160 10.10 -8.89 8.56
C VAL A 160 9.52 -10.19 9.12
N ALA A 161 10.42 -11.10 9.48
CA ALA A 161 10.15 -12.23 10.35
C ALA A 161 9.71 -11.68 11.72
N GLY A 162 8.42 -11.40 11.83
CA GLY A 162 7.77 -10.97 13.07
C GLY A 162 7.10 -12.17 13.72
N ASP A 163 7.48 -12.41 14.97
CA ASP A 163 7.10 -13.48 15.88
C ASP A 163 5.75 -14.18 15.66
N THR A 164 5.82 -15.50 15.83
CA THR A 164 4.72 -16.44 16.08
C THR A 164 3.68 -15.91 17.06
N GLY A 165 2.38 -16.02 16.73
CA GLY A 165 1.36 -15.88 17.76
C GLY A 165 -0.09 -15.77 17.29
N LYS A 166 -0.46 -14.74 16.52
CA LYS A 166 -1.88 -14.47 16.16
C LYS A 166 -1.96 -13.81 14.79
N ARG A 167 -2.87 -14.30 13.92
CA ARG A 167 -3.17 -13.70 12.60
C ARG A 167 -3.87 -12.34 12.81
N THR A 168 -3.12 -11.28 13.06
CA THR A 168 -3.68 -9.93 13.14
C THR A 168 -3.76 -9.34 11.73
N LEU A 169 -4.98 -9.09 11.25
CA LEU A 169 -5.18 -8.36 10.01
C LEU A 169 -4.66 -6.93 10.17
N SER A 170 -4.06 -6.40 9.11
CA SER A 170 -3.73 -4.98 9.06
C SER A 170 -5.02 -4.14 9.08
N TRP A 171 -4.96 -2.96 9.71
CA TRP A 171 -6.12 -2.07 9.83
C TRP A 171 -6.68 -1.63 8.50
N ILE A 172 -5.85 -1.65 7.44
CA ILE A 172 -6.31 -1.36 6.09
C ILE A 172 -7.38 -2.35 5.62
N TRP A 173 -7.60 -3.48 6.29
CA TRP A 173 -8.63 -4.45 5.95
C TRP A 173 -9.87 -4.39 6.84
N TYR A 174 -9.82 -3.65 7.96
CA TYR A 174 -11.02 -3.41 8.75
C TYR A 174 -11.88 -2.38 8.03
N ASP A 175 -13.14 -2.75 7.80
CA ASP A 175 -14.15 -1.78 7.47
C ASP A 175 -14.64 -1.19 8.79
N MET A 176 -14.28 0.07 9.07
CA MET A 176 -14.73 0.78 10.28
C MET A 176 -16.23 1.14 10.23
N SER A 177 -16.97 0.68 9.21
CA SER A 177 -18.43 0.73 9.16
C SER A 177 -19.10 -0.50 9.76
N ILE A 178 -18.31 -1.49 10.17
CA ILE A 178 -18.79 -2.71 10.82
C ILE A 178 -18.48 -2.56 12.30
N ASP A 179 -19.54 -2.40 13.10
CA ASP A 179 -19.41 -2.42 14.53
C ASP A 179 -18.91 -3.81 14.97
N PRO A 180 -17.88 -3.91 15.82
CA PRO A 180 -17.36 -5.20 16.27
C PRO A 180 -18.36 -6.00 17.14
N GLU A 181 -19.54 -5.43 17.43
CA GLU A 181 -20.68 -6.09 18.07
C GLU A 181 -21.75 -6.57 17.08
N ASP A 182 -21.54 -6.43 15.76
CA ASP A 182 -22.49 -6.95 14.77
C ASP A 182 -22.47 -8.48 14.75
N PRO A 183 -23.60 -9.16 15.06
CA PRO A 183 -23.67 -10.62 15.19
C PRO A 183 -23.40 -11.38 13.89
N GLU A 184 -23.43 -10.71 12.73
CA GLU A 184 -23.11 -11.32 11.42
C GLU A 184 -21.62 -11.68 11.25
N PHE A 185 -20.71 -11.13 12.05
CA PHE A 185 -19.28 -11.43 11.98
C PHE A 185 -18.87 -12.73 12.68
N GLN A 186 -19.74 -13.33 13.50
CA GLN A 186 -19.44 -14.56 14.25
C GLN A 186 -19.77 -15.86 13.50
N ASP A 187 -20.53 -15.79 12.40
CA ASP A 187 -21.09 -16.99 11.75
C ASP A 187 -20.26 -17.49 10.53
N GLY A 188 -19.03 -17.00 10.39
CA GLY A 188 -18.20 -17.26 9.20
C GLY A 188 -16.75 -17.72 9.44
N MET A 189 -16.38 -18.10 10.67
CA MET A 189 -15.07 -18.72 10.98
C MET A 189 -15.15 -20.23 11.15
#